data_AF-A0A1I4PJY8-F1
#
_entry.id   AF-A0A1I4PJY8-F1
#
_cell.length_a   1.000
_cell.length_b   1.000
_cell.length_c   1.000
_cell.angle_alpha   90.00
_cell.angle_beta   90.00
_cell.angle_gamma   90.00
#
_symmetry.space_group_name_H-M   'P 1'
#
loop_
_entity.id
_entity.type
_entity.pdbx_description
1 polymer ?
#
loop_
_entity_poly.entity_id
_entity_poly.type
_entity_poly.pdbx_seq_one_letter_code
_entity_poly.pdbx_strand_id
1 'polypeptide(L)'
;MIESNKLYTDIFAFSQEIIAENVRSLDLLKDTVPTLSQLSRMAAQMMADTAFAGKAIIAIQELNIQIDVDGAISGKLQQAQSYTNQLCDALGQMCSMTQQNGSMAENSTEQAFTHAITAADNLHNILGLLQISVSEPIQTPEEIVTKFFVV
;
A
#
# COMPACT_ATOMS: atom_id res chain seq x y z
N MET A 1 -18.52 5.09 -19.88
CA MET A 1 -18.62 3.62 -19.68
C MET A 1 -17.30 2.90 -19.94
N ILE A 2 -16.62 3.11 -21.08
CA ILE A 2 -15.32 2.48 -21.38
C ILE A 2 -14.23 2.85 -20.34
N GLU A 3 -14.17 4.11 -19.92
CA GLU A 3 -13.19 4.59 -18.94
C GLU A 3 -13.36 3.99 -17.54
N SER A 4 -14.60 3.80 -17.09
CA SER A 4 -14.92 3.16 -15.82
C SER A 4 -14.54 1.67 -15.80
N ASN A 5 -14.83 0.93 -16.88
CA ASN A 5 -14.44 -0.48 -17.00
C ASN A 5 -12.92 -0.65 -17.06
N LYS A 6 -12.22 0.27 -17.73
CA LYS A 6 -10.75 0.28 -17.75
C LYS A 6 -10.19 0.53 -16.35
N LEU A 7 -10.68 1.56 -15.66
CA LEU A 7 -10.25 1.90 -14.30
C LEU A 7 -10.52 0.75 -13.32
N TYR A 8 -11.69 0.10 -13.42
CA TYR A 8 -12.01 -1.10 -12.66
C TYR A 8 -10.94 -2.19 -12.87
N THR A 9 -10.63 -2.49 -14.13
CA THR A 9 -9.66 -3.54 -14.49
C THR A 9 -8.26 -3.19 -13.98
N ASP A 10 -7.84 -1.93 -14.14
CA ASP A 10 -6.55 -1.44 -13.71
C ASP A 10 -6.40 -1.54 -12.18
N ILE A 11 -7.41 -1.13 -11.40
CA ILE A 11 -7.40 -1.23 -9.93
C ILE A 11 -7.44 -2.70 -9.48
N PHE A 12 -8.23 -3.54 -10.15
CA PHE A 12 -8.27 -4.97 -9.85
C PHE A 12 -6.90 -5.62 -10.06
N ALA A 13 -6.24 -5.38 -11.21
CA ALA A 13 -4.91 -5.89 -11.49
C ALA A 13 -3.89 -5.38 -10.46
N PHE A 14 -3.88 -4.08 -10.20
CA PHE A 14 -3.05 -3.43 -9.18
C PHE A 14 -3.19 -4.10 -7.80
N SER A 15 -4.42 -4.36 -7.35
CA SER A 15 -4.64 -5.00 -6.05
C SER A 15 -4.04 -6.41 -5.97
N GLN A 16 -4.08 -7.16 -7.07
CA GLN A 16 -3.47 -8.49 -7.13
C GLN A 16 -1.94 -8.44 -7.18
N GLU A 17 -1.39 -7.47 -7.90
CA GLU A 17 0.06 -7.27 -7.97
C GLU A 17 0.64 -6.93 -6.59
N ILE A 18 -0.02 -6.05 -5.82
CA ILE A 18 0.40 -5.75 -4.44
C ILE A 18 0.34 -6.99 -3.56
N ILE A 19 -0.73 -7.78 -3.64
CA ILE A 19 -0.84 -9.03 -2.87
C ILE A 19 0.33 -9.96 -3.20
N ALA A 20 0.59 -10.19 -4.48
CA ALA A 20 1.65 -11.09 -4.93
C ALA A 20 3.04 -10.60 -4.49
N GLU A 21 3.32 -9.31 -4.63
CA GLU A 21 4.62 -8.74 -4.26
C GLU A 21 4.82 -8.69 -2.74
N ASN A 22 3.78 -8.41 -1.96
CA ASN A 22 3.85 -8.45 -0.50
C ASN A 22 4.06 -9.88 0.02
N VAL A 23 3.38 -10.88 -0.56
CA VAL A 23 3.60 -12.29 -0.20
C VAL A 23 5.06 -12.68 -0.49
N ARG A 24 5.56 -12.35 -1.68
CA ARG A 24 6.97 -12.61 -2.06
C ARG A 24 7.95 -11.91 -1.13
N SER A 25 7.64 -10.69 -0.75
CA SER A 25 8.43 -9.89 0.19
C SER A 25 8.44 -10.51 1.59
N LEU A 26 7.28 -10.89 2.12
CA LEU A 26 7.16 -11.56 3.40
C LEU A 26 7.94 -12.88 3.43
N ASP A 27 7.87 -13.68 2.37
CA ASP A 27 8.65 -14.91 2.27
C ASP A 27 10.16 -14.65 2.27
N LEU A 28 10.63 -13.60 1.57
CA LEU A 28 12.03 -13.19 1.60
C LEU A 28 12.51 -12.82 3.03
N LEU A 29 11.67 -12.12 3.79
CA LEU A 29 12.00 -11.68 5.15
C LEU A 29 11.99 -12.83 6.19
N LYS A 30 11.36 -13.97 5.90
CA LYS A 30 11.40 -15.16 6.77
C LYS A 30 12.76 -15.84 6.77
N ASP A 31 13.38 -15.91 5.59
CA ASP A 31 14.56 -16.76 5.37
C ASP A 31 15.88 -16.00 5.58
N THR A 32 15.88 -14.67 5.39
CA THR A 32 17.11 -13.88 5.37
C THR A 32 16.92 -12.43 5.83
N VAL A 33 17.97 -11.86 6.42
CA VAL A 33 18.05 -10.40 6.61
C VAL A 33 18.22 -9.75 5.23
N PRO A 34 17.35 -8.81 4.83
CA PRO A 34 17.42 -8.17 3.52
C PRO A 34 18.63 -7.24 3.45
N THR A 35 19.26 -7.23 2.28
CA THR A 35 20.31 -6.28 1.94
C THR A 35 19.75 -4.87 1.78
N LEU A 36 20.62 -3.86 1.91
CA LEU A 36 20.29 -2.45 1.66
C LEU A 36 19.58 -2.21 0.31
N SER A 37 20.05 -2.88 -0.76
CA SER A 37 19.45 -2.78 -2.09
C SER A 37 18.04 -3.37 -2.14
N GLN A 38 17.81 -4.50 -1.45
CA GLN A 38 16.47 -5.10 -1.36
C GLN A 38 15.50 -4.18 -0.62
N LEU A 39 15.90 -3.61 0.52
CA LEU A 39 15.08 -2.65 1.27
C LEU A 39 14.75 -1.40 0.44
N SER A 40 15.75 -0.84 -0.24
CA SER A 40 15.56 0.35 -1.08
C SER A 40 14.63 0.07 -2.27
N ARG A 41 14.74 -1.11 -2.88
CA ARG A 41 13.82 -1.52 -3.96
C ARG A 41 12.40 -1.72 -3.46
N MET A 42 12.23 -2.36 -2.31
CA MET A 42 10.92 -2.55 -1.67
C MET A 42 10.26 -1.20 -1.37
N ALA A 43 11.00 -0.26 -0.77
CA ALA A 43 10.52 1.09 -0.51
C ALA A 43 10.10 1.80 -1.81
N ALA A 44 10.94 1.78 -2.84
CA ALA A 44 10.65 2.42 -4.12
C ALA A 44 9.40 1.85 -4.80
N GLN A 45 9.20 0.53 -4.75
CA GLN A 45 8.00 -0.13 -5.26
C GLN A 45 6.76 0.33 -4.50
N MET A 46 6.78 0.27 -3.15
CA MET A 46 5.65 0.70 -2.32
C MET A 46 5.29 2.18 -2.51
N MET A 47 6.29 3.04 -2.73
CA MET A 47 6.07 4.46 -3.06
C MET A 47 5.43 4.63 -4.45
N ALA A 48 5.85 3.86 -5.44
CA ALA A 48 5.24 3.88 -6.77
C ALA A 48 3.78 3.40 -6.72
N ASP A 49 3.52 2.35 -5.96
CA ASP A 49 2.17 1.80 -5.74
C ASP A 49 1.28 2.81 -4.99
N THR A 50 1.84 3.51 -4.01
CA THR A 50 1.16 4.62 -3.30
C THR A 50 0.78 5.73 -4.28
N ALA A 51 1.70 6.12 -5.17
CA ALA A 51 1.43 7.16 -6.17
C ALA A 51 0.38 6.72 -7.20
N PHE A 52 0.36 5.45 -7.58
CA PHE A 52 -0.70 4.90 -8.42
C PHE A 52 -2.06 4.97 -7.72
N ALA A 53 -2.14 4.49 -6.48
CA ALA A 53 -3.38 4.51 -5.70
C ALA A 53 -3.92 5.95 -5.54
N GLY A 54 -3.06 6.92 -5.27
CA GLY A 54 -3.45 8.34 -5.18
C GLY A 54 -4.04 8.87 -6.50
N LYS A 55 -3.45 8.53 -7.65
CA LYS A 55 -3.99 8.91 -8.96
C LYS A 55 -5.33 8.22 -9.25
N ALA A 56 -5.45 6.95 -8.88
CA ALA A 56 -6.69 6.20 -9.03
C ALA A 56 -7.81 6.82 -8.20
N ILE A 57 -7.55 7.20 -6.94
CA ILE A 57 -8.51 7.92 -6.10
C ILE A 57 -9.02 9.17 -6.81
N ILE A 58 -8.13 10.06 -7.28
CA ILE A 58 -8.53 11.29 -7.98
C ILE A 58 -9.40 10.97 -9.21
N ALA A 59 -9.01 9.98 -10.02
CA ALA A 59 -9.78 9.59 -11.20
C ALA A 59 -11.18 9.05 -10.84
N ILE A 60 -11.32 8.29 -9.75
CA ILE A 60 -12.63 7.81 -9.27
C ILE A 60 -13.51 8.98 -8.85
N GLN A 61 -12.93 9.95 -8.12
CA GLN A 61 -13.62 11.13 -7.65
C GLN A 61 -14.16 11.98 -8.81
N GLU A 62 -13.36 12.15 -9.88
CA GLU A 62 -13.77 12.87 -11.08
C GLU A 62 -14.91 12.19 -11.84
N LEU A 63 -14.95 10.85 -11.84
CA LEU A 63 -16.02 10.09 -12.50
C LEU A 63 -17.34 10.14 -11.73
N ASN A 64 -17.31 10.36 -10.41
CA ASN A 64 -18.47 10.46 -9.52
C ASN A 64 -19.50 9.31 -9.70
N ILE A 65 -19.00 8.09 -9.84
CA ILE A 65 -19.80 6.87 -9.95
C ILE A 65 -19.20 5.80 -9.05
N GLN A 66 -20.04 4.88 -8.59
CA GLN A 66 -19.56 3.67 -7.93
C GLN A 66 -18.80 2.81 -8.94
N ILE A 67 -17.57 2.43 -8.60
CA ILE A 67 -16.73 1.57 -9.44
C ILE A 67 -16.93 0.10 -9.09
N ASP A 68 -16.98 -0.21 -7.79
CA ASP A 68 -17.04 -1.57 -7.28
C ASP A 68 -18.47 -1.94 -6.84
N VAL A 69 -19.30 -2.28 -7.82
CA VAL A 69 -20.72 -2.62 -7.60
C VAL A 69 -20.88 -4.00 -6.96
N ASP A 70 -19.98 -4.94 -7.28
CA ASP A 70 -20.02 -6.33 -6.81
C ASP A 70 -19.14 -6.60 -5.58
N GLY A 71 -18.37 -5.61 -5.12
CA GLY A 71 -17.48 -5.71 -3.97
C GLY A 71 -16.17 -6.45 -4.25
N ALA A 72 -15.92 -6.87 -5.49
CA ALA A 72 -14.76 -7.68 -5.84
C ALA A 72 -13.45 -6.92 -5.68
N ILE A 73 -13.41 -5.63 -6.06
CA ILE A 73 -12.21 -4.81 -5.92
C ILE A 73 -11.96 -4.50 -4.45
N SER A 74 -12.98 -4.14 -3.70
CA SER A 74 -12.87 -3.76 -2.28
C SER A 74 -12.37 -4.93 -1.44
N GLY A 75 -12.85 -6.15 -1.71
CA GLY A 75 -12.31 -7.35 -1.07
C GLY A 75 -10.83 -7.57 -1.36
N LYS A 76 -10.38 -7.29 -2.60
CA LYS A 76 -8.96 -7.41 -2.98
C LYS A 76 -8.10 -6.29 -2.40
N LEU A 77 -8.59 -5.06 -2.35
CA LEU A 77 -7.89 -3.94 -1.73
C LEU A 77 -7.74 -4.14 -0.21
N GLN A 78 -8.77 -4.66 0.45
CA GLN A 78 -8.69 -5.03 1.87
C GLN A 78 -7.64 -6.14 2.10
N GLN A 79 -7.61 -7.15 1.21
CA GLN A 79 -6.59 -8.20 1.27
C GLN A 79 -5.18 -7.64 1.04
N ALA A 80 -5.01 -6.77 0.03
CA ALA A 80 -3.75 -6.10 -0.24
C ALA A 80 -3.28 -5.27 0.96
N GLN A 81 -4.19 -4.47 1.55
CA GLN A 81 -3.93 -3.67 2.74
C GLN A 81 -3.48 -4.52 3.93
N SER A 82 -4.12 -5.68 4.15
CA SER A 82 -3.75 -6.62 5.21
C SER A 82 -2.34 -7.18 5.02
N TYR A 83 -1.98 -7.57 3.79
CA TYR A 83 -0.61 -8.03 3.49
C TYR A 83 0.43 -6.92 3.61
N THR A 84 0.10 -5.69 3.22
CA THR A 84 0.98 -4.53 3.41
C THR A 84 1.22 -4.28 4.90
N ASN A 85 0.19 -4.41 5.75
CA ASN A 85 0.35 -4.29 7.20
C ASN A 85 1.28 -5.37 7.76
N GLN A 86 1.08 -6.63 7.35
CA GLN A 86 1.96 -7.74 7.75
C GLN A 86 3.41 -7.49 7.32
N LEU A 87 3.63 -6.95 6.12
CA LEU A 87 4.97 -6.59 5.65
C LEU A 87 5.59 -5.48 6.50
N CYS A 88 4.81 -4.46 6.85
CA CYS A 88 5.23 -3.39 7.75
C CYS A 88 5.67 -3.95 9.11
N ASP A 89 4.85 -4.82 9.72
CA ASP A 89 5.16 -5.48 10.99
C ASP A 89 6.43 -6.32 10.90
N ALA A 90 6.61 -7.09 9.82
CA ALA A 90 7.78 -7.92 9.60
C ALA A 90 9.07 -7.09 9.45
N LEU A 91 9.01 -5.98 8.70
CA LEU A 91 10.12 -5.04 8.57
C LEU A 91 10.48 -4.41 9.92
N GLY A 92 9.49 -4.02 10.72
CA GLY A 92 9.69 -3.45 12.06
C GLY A 92 10.32 -4.43 13.04
N GLN A 93 9.87 -5.69 13.04
CA GLN A 93 10.45 -6.76 13.86
C GLN A 93 11.91 -7.00 13.47
N MET A 94 12.22 -7.08 12.18
CA MET A 94 13.57 -7.34 11.72
C MET A 94 14.51 -6.15 11.96
N CYS A 95 14.03 -4.92 11.80
CA CYS A 95 14.77 -3.72 12.20
C CYS A 95 15.17 -3.80 13.68
N SER A 96 14.21 -4.12 14.56
CA SER A 96 14.45 -4.26 16.00
C SER A 96 15.48 -5.35 16.33
N MET A 97 15.40 -6.51 15.66
CA MET A 97 16.35 -7.62 15.86
C MET A 97 17.78 -7.24 15.41
N THR A 98 17.92 -6.55 14.27
CA THR A 98 19.23 -6.13 13.76
C THR A 98 19.90 -5.08 14.64
N GLN A 99 19.12 -4.19 15.26
CA GLN A 99 19.60 -3.25 16.28
C GLN A 99 20.09 -3.98 17.55
N GLN A 100 19.30 -4.92 18.07
CA GLN A 100 19.65 -5.66 19.30
C GLN A 100 20.90 -6.54 19.14
N ASN A 101 21.09 -7.14 17.96
CA ASN A 101 22.23 -8.03 17.70
C ASN A 101 23.55 -7.28 17.38
N GLY A 102 23.56 -5.94 17.40
CA GLY A 102 24.75 -5.15 17.06
C GLY A 102 25.22 -5.32 15.61
N SER A 103 24.41 -5.94 14.75
CA SER A 103 24.70 -6.18 13.33
C SER A 103 24.50 -4.92 12.47
N MET A 104 23.90 -3.87 13.04
CA MET A 104 23.80 -2.53 12.45
C MET A 104 25.13 -1.78 12.62
N ALA A 105 26.18 -2.20 11.90
CA ALA A 105 27.43 -1.43 11.84
C ALA A 105 27.31 -0.20 10.93
N GLU A 106 26.20 -0.04 10.19
CA GLU A 106 26.02 1.02 9.18
C GLU A 106 24.68 1.75 9.34
N ASN A 107 24.73 3.06 9.62
CA ASN A 107 23.56 3.96 9.67
C ASN A 107 22.68 3.91 8.39
N SER A 108 23.24 3.47 7.26
CA SER A 108 22.55 3.32 5.98
C SER A 108 21.47 2.23 6.00
N THR A 109 21.68 1.14 6.74
CA THR A 109 20.75 0.01 6.77
C THR A 109 19.53 0.32 7.65
N GLU A 110 19.75 0.98 8.79
CA GLU A 110 18.67 1.48 9.66
C GLU A 110 17.78 2.49 8.95
N GLN A 111 18.40 3.43 8.22
CA GLN A 111 17.66 4.38 7.39
C GLN A 111 16.84 3.66 6.30
N ALA A 112 17.38 2.62 5.68
CA ALA A 112 16.66 1.86 4.66
C ALA A 112 15.48 1.06 5.22
N PHE A 113 15.62 0.47 6.42
CA PHE A 113 14.49 -0.15 7.12
C PHE A 113 13.43 0.89 7.46
N THR A 114 13.83 2.02 8.05
CA THR A 114 12.91 3.11 8.38
C THR A 114 12.15 3.58 7.15
N HIS A 115 12.85 3.78 6.03
CA HIS A 115 12.24 4.20 4.78
C HIS A 115 11.27 3.14 4.22
N ALA A 116 11.63 1.86 4.26
CA ALA A 116 10.75 0.78 3.82
C ALA A 116 9.50 0.65 4.70
N ILE A 117 9.63 0.81 6.03
CA ILE A 117 8.51 0.80 6.99
C ILE A 117 7.57 1.97 6.70
N THR A 118 8.11 3.19 6.55
CA THR A 118 7.29 4.36 6.21
C THR A 118 6.60 4.20 4.85
N ALA A 119 7.27 3.61 3.86
CA ALA A 119 6.65 3.33 2.56
C ALA A 119 5.51 2.30 2.67
N ALA A 120 5.68 1.25 3.49
CA ALA A 120 4.65 0.25 3.75
C ALA A 120 3.44 0.86 4.47
N ASP A 121 3.67 1.68 5.50
CA ASP A 121 2.60 2.37 6.23
C ASP A 121 1.80 3.31 5.33
N ASN A 122 2.48 4.12 4.51
CA ASN A 122 1.83 4.99 3.53
C ASN A 122 0.99 4.19 2.53
N LEU A 123 1.52 3.07 2.03
CA LEU A 123 0.79 2.19 1.12
C LEU A 123 -0.43 1.56 1.80
N HIS A 124 -0.29 1.10 3.05
CA HIS A 124 -1.40 0.57 3.83
C HIS A 124 -2.53 1.58 3.98
N ASN A 125 -2.19 2.82 4.33
CA ASN A 125 -3.16 3.90 4.52
C ASN A 125 -3.88 4.23 3.21
N ILE A 126 -3.15 4.41 2.10
CA ILE A 126 -3.77 4.80 0.83
C ILE A 126 -4.60 3.67 0.20
N LEU A 127 -4.27 2.40 0.45
CA LEU A 127 -5.10 1.27 0.04
C LEU A 127 -6.47 1.29 0.73
N GLY A 128 -6.51 1.66 2.02
CA GLY A 128 -7.78 1.85 2.74
C GLY A 128 -8.61 3.00 2.15
N LEU A 129 -7.97 4.12 1.81
CA LEU A 129 -8.63 5.25 1.16
C LEU A 129 -9.15 4.89 -0.25
N LEU A 130 -8.37 4.11 -1.00
CA LEU A 130 -8.79 3.61 -2.32
C LEU A 130 -9.97 2.66 -2.20
N GLN A 131 -9.99 1.77 -1.19
CA GLN A 131 -11.12 0.87 -0.91
C GLN A 131 -12.43 1.64 -0.68
N ILE A 132 -12.38 2.70 0.13
CA ILE A 132 -13.54 3.57 0.37
C ILE A 132 -13.98 4.23 -0.96
N SER A 133 -13.02 4.76 -1.71
CA SER A 133 -13.29 5.50 -2.95
C SER A 133 -13.94 4.64 -4.03
N VAL A 134 -13.59 3.36 -4.16
CA VAL A 134 -14.21 2.46 -5.15
C VAL A 134 -15.62 2.00 -4.75
N SER A 135 -15.90 1.95 -3.43
CA SER A 135 -17.14 1.42 -2.86
C SER A 135 -18.28 2.44 -2.85
N GLU A 136 -17.96 3.71 -2.59
CA GLU A 136 -18.95 4.75 -2.36
C GLU A 136 -18.79 5.87 -3.40
N PRO A 137 -19.84 6.21 -4.17
CA PRO A 137 -19.85 7.48 -4.88
C PRO A 137 -19.89 8.61 -3.84
N ILE A 138 -18.95 9.56 -3.93
CA ILE A 138 -18.87 10.69 -3.00
C ILE A 138 -20.16 11.48 -3.08
N GLN A 139 -20.88 11.58 -1.95
CA GLN A 139 -22.18 12.24 -1.95
C GLN A 139 -22.06 13.76 -1.83
N THR A 140 -21.00 14.31 -1.21
CA THR A 140 -20.73 15.77 -1.20
C THR A 140 -19.26 16.13 -0.90
N PRO A 141 -18.80 17.35 -1.26
CA PRO A 141 -17.46 17.88 -0.92
C PRO A 141 -17.16 17.96 0.60
N GLU A 142 -18.20 18.03 1.44
CA GLU A 142 -18.08 18.11 2.90
C GLU A 142 -17.60 16.78 3.51
N GLU A 143 -17.99 15.63 2.95
CA GLU A 143 -17.53 14.31 3.42
C GLU A 143 -16.05 14.06 3.15
N ILE A 144 -15.48 14.68 2.11
CA ILE A 144 -14.04 14.55 1.77
C ILE A 144 -13.18 15.17 2.87
N VAL A 145 -13.55 16.35 3.38
CA VAL A 145 -12.77 17.02 4.44
C VAL A 145 -12.84 16.21 5.73
N THR A 146 -13.99 15.62 6.06
CA THR A 146 -14.16 14.84 7.30
C THR A 146 -13.54 13.44 7.24
N LYS A 147 -13.51 12.78 6.07
CA LYS A 147 -12.91 11.44 5.92
C LYS A 147 -11.38 11.47 5.77
N PHE A 148 -10.80 12.57 5.28
CA PHE A 148 -9.36 12.66 4.98
C PHE A 148 -8.58 13.62 5.90
N PHE A 149 -9.26 14.51 6.63
CA PHE A 149 -8.63 15.41 7.60
C PHE A 149 -9.39 15.35 8.94
N VAL A 150 -9.00 14.40 9.78
CA VAL A 150 -9.33 14.47 11.21
C VAL A 150 -8.39 15.49 11.84
N VAL A 151 -8.98 16.56 12.39
CA VAL A 151 -8.31 17.58 13.22
C VAL A 151 -7.96 17.00 14.58
#